data_AF-A0A9P6AH17-F1
#
_entry.id   AF-A0A9P6AH17-F1
#
_cell.length_a   1.000
_cell.length_b   1.000
_cell.length_c   1.000
_cell.angle_alpha   90.00
_cell.angle_beta   90.00
_cell.angle_gamma   90.00
#
_symmetry.space_group_name_H-M   'P 1'
#
loop_
_entity.id
_entity.type
_entity.pdbx_description
1 polymer ?
#
loop_
_entity_poly.entity_id
_entity_poly.type
_entity_poly.pdbx_seq_one_letter_code
_entity_poly.pdbx_strand_id
1 'polypeptide(L)'
;MQATIEETHAHAAIVGRRYTELQTQVNAKKAAPEISRQSFATTAQVLNTTQALATIAAERAEEATKAQEKEQEKRNKVEKAEEARTAKAKKQYKRWVAAAVKIVNDRITQEDKRQKKQGWLRRAAEKAAEKEAKQHANAEATAQRKANKATGKTGLPQKRKRISNSDSKDKENGRADGSDGVSVSPSKRPHTL
;
A
#
# COMPACT_ATOMS: atom_id res chain seq x y z
N MET A 1 -4.99 -13.87 -37.22
CA MET A 1 -3.62 -14.21 -37.69
C MET A 1 -3.18 -15.62 -37.29
N GLN A 2 -3.46 -16.13 -36.08
CA GLN A 2 -3.18 -17.53 -35.74
C GLN A 2 -3.97 -18.53 -36.63
N ALA A 3 -5.27 -18.26 -36.84
CA ALA A 3 -6.12 -19.07 -37.72
C ALA A 3 -5.58 -19.20 -39.15
N THR A 4 -5.00 -18.14 -39.72
CA THR A 4 -4.47 -18.15 -41.09
C THR A 4 -3.17 -18.95 -41.22
N ILE A 5 -2.38 -19.07 -40.14
CA ILE A 5 -1.14 -19.87 -40.13
C ILE A 5 -1.48 -21.35 -39.96
N GLU A 6 -2.42 -21.68 -39.08
CA GLU A 6 -2.95 -23.04 -38.94
C GLU A 6 -3.59 -23.52 -40.24
N GLU A 7 -4.36 -22.66 -40.92
CA GLU A 7 -4.87 -22.93 -42.27
C GLU A 7 -3.75 -23.15 -43.29
N THR A 8 -2.69 -22.34 -43.28
CA THR A 8 -1.55 -22.49 -44.21
C THR A 8 -0.78 -23.79 -43.96
N HIS A 9 -0.54 -24.16 -42.69
CA HIS A 9 0.08 -25.43 -42.32
C HIS A 9 -0.80 -26.64 -42.67
N ALA A 10 -2.11 -26.54 -42.40
CA ALA A 10 -3.07 -27.57 -42.79
C ALA A 10 -3.09 -27.75 -44.31
N HIS A 11 -3.04 -26.66 -45.07
CA HIS A 11 -3.03 -26.70 -46.52
C HIS A 11 -1.72 -27.29 -47.08
N ALA A 12 -0.57 -26.92 -46.51
CA ALA A 12 0.72 -27.53 -46.85
C ALA A 12 0.73 -29.05 -46.56
N ALA A 13 0.14 -29.48 -45.45
CA ALA A 13 0.01 -30.89 -45.10
C ALA A 13 -0.92 -31.66 -46.06
N ILE A 14 -2.03 -31.04 -46.49
CA ILE A 14 -2.96 -31.62 -47.47
C ILE A 14 -2.27 -31.74 -48.85
N VAL A 15 -1.55 -30.71 -49.29
CA VAL A 15 -0.79 -30.72 -50.54
C VAL A 15 0.31 -31.79 -50.51
N GLY A 16 1.03 -31.92 -49.38
CA GLY A 16 2.03 -32.97 -49.18
C GLY A 16 1.45 -34.39 -49.25
N ARG A 17 0.28 -34.64 -48.65
CA ARG A 17 -0.42 -35.94 -48.76
C ARG A 17 -0.84 -36.23 -50.19
N ARG A 18 -1.47 -35.27 -50.88
CA ARG A 18 -1.86 -35.45 -52.29
C ARG A 18 -0.66 -35.72 -53.20
N TYR A 19 0.48 -35.07 -52.94
CA TYR A 19 1.72 -35.35 -53.66
C TYR A 19 2.17 -36.81 -53.48
N THR A 20 2.21 -37.31 -52.24
CA THR A 20 2.58 -38.73 -51.98
C THR A 20 1.60 -39.72 -52.62
N GLU A 21 0.32 -39.38 -52.64
CA GLU A 21 -0.74 -40.21 -53.22
C GLU A 21 -0.63 -40.27 -54.76
N LEU A 22 -0.42 -39.11 -55.41
CA LEU A 22 -0.16 -39.02 -56.85
C LEU A 22 1.14 -39.72 -57.24
N GLN A 23 2.19 -39.60 -56.43
CA GLN A 23 3.46 -40.28 -56.66
C GLN A 23 3.28 -41.81 -56.63
N THR A 24 2.46 -42.30 -55.70
CA THR A 24 2.12 -43.72 -55.59
C THR A 24 1.33 -44.19 -56.81
N GLN A 25 0.38 -43.39 -57.30
CA GLN A 25 -0.35 -43.70 -58.53
C GLN A 25 0.55 -43.73 -59.77
N VAL A 26 1.52 -42.82 -59.89
CA VAL A 26 2.49 -42.86 -60.99
C VAL A 26 3.35 -44.12 -60.92
N ASN A 27 3.84 -44.47 -59.74
CA ASN A 27 4.64 -45.69 -59.55
C ASN A 27 3.83 -46.96 -59.86
N ALA A 28 2.56 -47.01 -59.45
CA ALA A 28 1.66 -48.12 -59.77
C ALA A 28 1.35 -48.19 -61.28
N LYS A 29 1.15 -47.05 -61.94
CA LYS A 29 0.90 -46.99 -63.39
C LYS A 29 2.13 -47.38 -64.21
N LYS A 30 3.36 -47.05 -63.77
CA LYS A 30 4.60 -47.48 -64.43
C LYS A 30 4.73 -49.02 -64.53
N ALA A 31 4.03 -49.77 -63.68
CA ALA A 31 4.03 -51.23 -63.67
C ALA A 31 2.98 -51.88 -64.60
N ALA A 32 2.09 -51.11 -65.25
CA ALA A 32 1.05 -51.62 -66.14
C ALA A 32 1.30 -51.20 -67.62
N PRO A 33 1.18 -52.09 -68.63
CA PRO A 33 1.68 -51.80 -69.99
C PRO A 33 0.81 -50.90 -70.89
N GLU A 34 -0.39 -50.47 -70.48
CA GLU A 34 -1.39 -49.90 -71.39
C GLU A 34 -1.94 -48.54 -70.97
N ILE A 35 -1.09 -47.65 -70.48
CA ILE A 35 -1.51 -46.26 -70.23
C ILE A 35 -0.69 -45.32 -71.11
N SER A 36 -1.38 -44.54 -71.95
CA SER A 36 -0.77 -43.70 -72.97
C SER A 36 0.30 -42.78 -72.38
N ARG A 37 1.41 -42.59 -73.11
CA ARG A 37 2.51 -41.67 -72.76
C ARG A 37 2.00 -40.28 -72.33
N GLN A 38 0.86 -39.88 -72.87
CA GLN A 38 0.18 -38.62 -72.57
C GLN A 38 -0.25 -38.54 -71.11
N SER A 39 -0.88 -39.58 -70.54
CA SER A 39 -1.30 -39.59 -69.14
C SER A 39 -0.12 -39.55 -68.15
N PHE A 40 1.02 -40.12 -68.51
CA PHE A 40 2.24 -40.05 -67.72
C PHE A 40 2.82 -38.64 -67.72
N ALA A 41 2.84 -37.99 -68.89
CA ALA A 41 3.27 -36.60 -69.02
C ALA A 41 2.38 -35.67 -68.17
N THR A 42 1.04 -35.84 -68.23
CA THR A 42 0.13 -35.03 -67.41
C THR A 42 0.33 -35.27 -65.91
N THR A 43 0.51 -36.53 -65.49
CA THR A 43 0.67 -36.83 -64.06
C THR A 43 2.01 -36.34 -63.51
N ALA A 44 3.08 -36.44 -64.31
CA ALA A 44 4.38 -35.86 -63.97
C ALA A 44 4.33 -34.32 -63.85
N GLN A 45 3.58 -33.67 -64.75
CA GLN A 45 3.36 -32.23 -64.69
C GLN A 45 2.60 -31.82 -63.41
N VAL A 46 1.54 -32.55 -63.06
CA VAL A 46 0.77 -32.31 -61.82
C VAL A 46 1.64 -32.52 -60.58
N LEU A 47 2.50 -33.54 -60.55
CA LEU A 47 3.44 -33.77 -59.44
C LEU A 47 4.43 -32.60 -59.28
N ASN A 48 5.04 -32.16 -60.38
CA ASN A 48 5.98 -31.04 -60.34
C ASN A 48 5.31 -29.74 -59.89
N THR A 49 4.09 -29.44 -60.35
CA THR A 49 3.36 -28.25 -59.89
C THR A 49 2.94 -28.36 -58.43
N THR A 50 2.55 -29.56 -57.98
CA THR A 50 2.16 -29.79 -56.58
C THR A 50 3.37 -29.65 -55.65
N GLN A 51 4.54 -30.14 -56.06
CA GLN A 51 5.79 -29.96 -55.32
C GLN A 51 6.19 -28.49 -55.24
N ALA A 52 6.11 -27.75 -56.35
CA ALA A 52 6.40 -26.31 -56.36
C ALA A 52 5.45 -25.54 -55.41
N LEU A 53 4.16 -25.87 -55.40
CA LEU A 53 3.19 -25.27 -54.47
C LEU A 53 3.48 -25.63 -53.01
N ALA A 54 3.90 -26.87 -52.73
CA ALA A 54 4.28 -27.30 -51.39
C ALA A 54 5.49 -26.51 -50.87
N THR A 55 6.50 -26.28 -51.71
CA THR A 55 7.68 -25.48 -51.35
C THR A 55 7.31 -24.03 -51.05
N ILE A 56 6.50 -23.40 -51.91
CA ILE A 56 6.04 -22.01 -51.69
C ILE A 56 5.22 -21.91 -50.40
N ALA A 57 4.35 -22.89 -50.12
CA ALA A 57 3.54 -22.89 -48.90
C ALA A 57 4.41 -23.04 -47.64
N ALA A 58 5.47 -23.86 -47.69
CA ALA A 58 6.40 -24.04 -46.59
C ALA A 58 7.22 -22.77 -46.30
N GLU A 59 7.74 -22.11 -47.34
CA GLU A 59 8.49 -20.85 -47.20
C GLU A 59 7.61 -19.74 -46.59
N ARG A 60 6.35 -19.63 -47.03
CA ARG A 60 5.40 -18.65 -46.49
C ARG A 60 5.02 -18.94 -45.04
N ALA A 61 4.92 -20.20 -44.64
CA ALA A 61 4.67 -20.57 -43.25
C ALA A 61 5.84 -20.17 -42.35
N GLU A 62 7.08 -20.40 -42.80
CA GLU A 62 8.29 -20.03 -42.04
C GLU A 62 8.46 -18.50 -41.92
N GLU A 63 8.12 -17.75 -42.97
CA GLU A 63 8.09 -16.28 -42.89
C GLU A 63 7.04 -15.77 -41.90
N ALA A 64 5.85 -16.40 -41.88
CA ALA A 64 4.76 -16.01 -40.98
C ALA A 64 5.10 -16.29 -39.51
N THR A 65 5.74 -17.43 -39.20
CA THR A 65 6.17 -17.75 -37.84
C THR A 65 7.26 -16.80 -37.36
N LYS A 66 8.28 -16.51 -38.18
CA LYS A 66 9.33 -15.52 -37.86
C LYS A 66 8.76 -14.13 -37.61
N ALA A 67 7.73 -13.72 -38.37
CA ALA A 67 7.05 -12.46 -38.15
C ALA A 67 6.30 -12.43 -36.80
N GLN A 68 5.61 -13.53 -36.45
CA GLN A 68 4.93 -13.66 -35.16
C GLN A 68 5.91 -13.69 -33.98
N GLU A 69 7.04 -14.41 -34.09
CA GLU A 69 8.05 -14.44 -33.04
C GLU A 69 8.59 -13.04 -32.74
N LYS A 70 8.87 -12.25 -33.79
CA LYS A 70 9.29 -10.83 -33.64
C LYS A 70 8.20 -9.97 -33.03
N GLU A 71 6.94 -10.20 -33.36
CA GLU A 71 5.81 -9.46 -32.77
C GLU A 71 5.61 -9.83 -31.29
N GLN A 72 5.68 -11.11 -30.97
CA GLN A 72 5.62 -11.63 -29.60
C GLN A 72 6.79 -11.07 -28.76
N GLU A 73 8.00 -11.02 -29.31
CA GLU A 73 9.17 -10.45 -28.64
C GLU A 73 8.97 -8.96 -28.34
N LYS A 74 8.39 -8.19 -29.29
CA LYS A 74 8.05 -6.79 -29.06
C LYS A 74 7.01 -6.63 -27.94
N ARG A 75 5.96 -7.47 -27.94
CA ARG A 75 4.93 -7.45 -26.88
C ARG A 75 5.54 -7.74 -25.51
N ASN A 76 6.38 -8.77 -25.40
CA ASN A 76 7.07 -9.12 -24.16
C ASN A 76 8.00 -7.98 -23.67
N LYS A 77 8.66 -7.26 -24.58
CA LYS A 77 9.48 -6.09 -24.22
C LYS A 77 8.63 -4.93 -23.70
N VAL A 78 7.47 -4.68 -24.31
CA VAL A 78 6.53 -3.65 -23.85
C VAL A 78 5.98 -3.99 -22.48
N GLU A 79 5.53 -5.24 -22.27
CA GLU A 79 5.01 -5.71 -20.98
C GLU A 79 6.04 -5.55 -19.86
N LYS A 80 7.29 -6.03 -20.06
CA LYS A 80 8.37 -5.84 -19.09
C LYS A 80 8.67 -4.35 -18.83
N ALA A 81 8.57 -3.50 -19.84
CA ALA A 81 8.77 -2.06 -19.66
C ALA A 81 7.65 -1.43 -18.83
N GLU A 82 6.39 -1.85 -19.01
CA GLU A 82 5.26 -1.41 -18.21
C GLU A 82 5.33 -1.92 -16.77
N GLU A 83 5.70 -3.17 -16.55
CA GLU A 83 5.96 -3.72 -15.21
C GLU A 83 7.06 -2.93 -14.49
N ALA A 84 8.16 -2.61 -15.18
CA ALA A 84 9.23 -1.80 -14.61
C ALA A 84 8.78 -0.37 -14.26
N ARG A 85 7.91 0.23 -15.09
CA ARG A 85 7.32 1.56 -14.83
C ARG A 85 6.41 1.53 -13.62
N THR A 86 5.51 0.55 -13.53
CA THR A 86 4.57 0.41 -12.40
C THR A 86 5.30 0.07 -11.10
N ALA A 87 6.36 -0.73 -11.14
CA ALA A 87 7.21 -1.02 -9.98
C ALA A 87 7.91 0.25 -9.44
N LYS A 88 8.46 1.09 -10.34
CA LYS A 88 9.03 2.40 -9.97
C LYS A 88 7.98 3.31 -9.35
N ALA A 89 6.79 3.41 -9.95
CA ALA A 89 5.68 4.20 -9.43
C ALA A 89 5.24 3.73 -8.04
N LYS A 90 5.08 2.42 -7.82
CA LYS A 90 4.76 1.85 -6.50
C LYS A 90 5.82 2.19 -5.44
N LYS A 91 7.10 2.13 -5.79
CA LYS A 91 8.20 2.49 -4.88
C LYS A 91 8.16 3.98 -4.51
N GLN A 92 7.90 4.86 -5.48
CA GLN A 92 7.76 6.29 -5.24
C GLN A 92 6.54 6.60 -4.38
N TYR A 93 5.40 5.98 -4.68
CA TYR A 93 4.17 6.12 -3.89
C TYR A 93 4.39 5.72 -2.43
N LYS A 94 5.04 4.58 -2.17
CA LYS A 94 5.40 4.16 -0.80
C LYS A 94 6.25 5.21 -0.08
N ARG A 95 7.20 5.85 -0.77
CA ARG A 95 8.03 6.92 -0.19
C ARG A 95 7.20 8.15 0.16
N TRP A 96 6.29 8.56 -0.70
CA TRP A 96 5.38 9.69 -0.44
C TRP A 96 4.46 9.43 0.73
N VAL A 97 3.87 8.22 0.81
CA VAL A 97 3.03 7.83 1.95
C VAL A 97 3.84 7.86 3.25
N ALA A 98 5.05 7.29 3.27
CA ALA A 98 5.91 7.33 4.45
C ALA A 98 6.28 8.77 4.87
N ALA A 99 6.56 9.65 3.92
CA ALA A 99 6.84 11.06 4.18
C ALA A 99 5.60 11.79 4.75
N ALA A 100 4.42 11.54 4.18
CA ALA A 100 3.17 12.13 4.67
C ALA A 100 2.85 11.69 6.11
N VAL A 101 2.99 10.38 6.41
CA VAL A 101 2.82 9.85 7.77
C VAL A 101 3.77 10.53 8.76
N LYS A 102 5.04 10.71 8.37
CA LYS A 102 6.02 11.41 9.21
C LYS A 102 5.60 12.85 9.50
N ILE A 103 5.19 13.60 8.47
CA ILE A 103 4.74 15.00 8.63
C ILE A 103 3.53 15.09 9.57
N VAL A 104 2.56 14.18 9.43
CA VAL A 104 1.38 14.14 10.30
C VAL A 104 1.77 13.84 11.74
N ASN A 105 2.62 12.84 11.98
CA ASN A 105 3.08 12.49 13.34
C ASN A 105 3.88 13.63 13.98
N ASP A 106 4.76 14.29 13.21
CA ASP A 106 5.52 15.44 13.69
C ASP A 106 4.59 16.59 14.08
N ARG A 107 3.53 16.83 13.30
CA ARG A 107 2.52 17.86 13.60
C ARG A 107 1.72 17.53 14.86
N ILE A 108 1.25 16.29 15.01
CA ILE A 108 0.54 15.84 16.23
C ILE A 108 1.45 16.04 17.45
N THR A 109 2.71 15.60 17.35
CA THR A 109 3.68 15.73 18.44
C THR A 109 3.95 17.20 18.81
N GLN A 110 4.04 18.09 17.81
CA GLN A 110 4.19 19.52 18.05
C GLN A 110 2.95 20.12 18.70
N GLU A 111 1.75 19.70 18.30
CA GLU A 111 0.51 20.18 18.88
C GLU A 111 0.37 19.74 20.34
N ASP A 112 0.70 18.50 20.67
CA ASP A 112 0.77 18.01 22.05
C ASP A 112 1.73 18.84 22.91
N LYS A 113 2.91 19.20 22.37
CA LYS A 113 3.86 20.07 23.05
C LYS A 113 3.28 21.48 23.28
N ARG A 114 2.56 22.03 22.29
CA ARG A 114 1.90 23.33 22.42
C ARG A 114 0.79 23.30 23.46
N GLN A 115 -0.07 22.30 23.44
CA GLN A 115 -1.14 22.13 24.43
C GLN A 115 -0.57 21.99 25.84
N LYS A 116 0.47 21.17 26.02
CA LYS A 116 1.18 21.07 27.31
C LYS A 116 1.68 22.44 27.75
N LYS A 117 2.40 23.16 26.87
CA LYS A 117 2.91 24.51 27.18
C LYS A 117 1.79 25.48 27.57
N GLN A 118 0.68 25.51 26.84
CA GLN A 118 -0.48 26.32 27.18
C GLN A 118 -1.08 25.94 28.54
N GLY A 119 -1.17 24.66 28.87
CA GLY A 119 -1.63 24.18 30.17
C GLY A 119 -0.72 24.60 31.33
N TRP A 120 0.60 24.67 31.11
CA TRP A 120 1.54 25.24 32.10
C TRP A 120 1.34 26.75 32.28
N LEU A 121 1.20 27.50 31.19
CA LEU A 121 0.96 28.95 31.23
C LEU A 121 -0.36 29.28 31.93
N ARG A 122 -1.43 28.52 31.67
CA ARG A 122 -2.72 28.70 32.33
C ARG A 122 -2.63 28.50 33.84
N ARG A 123 -1.99 27.42 34.29
CA ARG A 123 -1.76 27.16 35.73
C ARG A 123 -0.90 28.24 36.39
N ALA A 124 0.08 28.79 35.68
CA ALA A 124 0.88 29.90 36.16
C ALA A 124 0.04 31.19 36.31
N ALA A 125 -0.81 31.49 35.32
CA ALA A 125 -1.73 32.62 35.37
C ALA A 125 -2.77 32.47 36.50
N GLU A 126 -3.35 31.27 36.69
CA GLU A 126 -4.28 30.99 37.79
C GLU A 126 -3.63 31.21 39.16
N LYS A 127 -2.37 30.77 39.34
CA LYS A 127 -1.62 31.04 40.58
C LYS A 127 -1.29 32.52 40.79
N ALA A 128 -1.05 33.27 39.71
CA ALA A 128 -0.83 34.71 39.80
C ALA A 128 -2.13 35.42 40.24
N ALA A 129 -3.25 35.09 39.59
CA ALA A 129 -4.57 35.61 39.94
C ALA A 129 -4.98 35.24 41.37
N GLU A 130 -4.68 34.03 41.84
CA GLU A 130 -4.96 33.61 43.22
C GLU A 130 -4.14 34.43 44.23
N LYS A 131 -2.88 34.74 43.92
CA LYS A 131 -2.05 35.61 44.77
C LYS A 131 -2.59 37.03 44.81
N GLU A 132 -2.99 37.59 43.68
CA GLU A 132 -3.60 38.91 43.61
C GLU A 132 -4.92 38.95 44.39
N ALA A 133 -5.80 37.96 44.20
CA ALA A 133 -7.05 37.85 44.95
C ALA A 133 -6.81 37.77 46.47
N LYS A 134 -5.80 37.01 46.91
CA LYS A 134 -5.39 36.95 48.33
C LYS A 134 -4.85 38.29 48.83
N GLN A 135 -4.07 39.01 48.01
CA GLN A 135 -3.57 40.35 48.36
C GLN A 135 -4.71 41.35 48.48
N HIS A 136 -5.65 41.36 47.53
CA HIS A 136 -6.84 42.21 47.57
C HIS A 136 -7.71 41.90 48.80
N ALA A 137 -7.99 40.63 49.08
CA ALA A 137 -8.76 40.22 50.26
C ALA A 137 -8.08 40.63 51.58
N ASN A 138 -6.75 40.53 51.66
CA ASN A 138 -6.01 40.97 52.85
C ASN A 138 -5.98 42.50 52.99
N ALA A 139 -5.86 43.23 51.88
CA ALA A 139 -5.94 44.68 51.85
C ALA A 139 -7.33 45.16 52.32
N GLU A 140 -8.39 44.50 51.85
CA GLU A 140 -9.78 44.79 52.26
C GLU A 140 -9.99 44.48 53.75
N ALA A 141 -9.55 43.32 54.24
CA ALA A 141 -9.62 42.97 55.66
C ALA A 141 -8.84 43.97 56.54
N THR A 142 -7.70 44.46 56.05
CA THR A 142 -6.89 45.48 56.75
C THR A 142 -7.60 46.84 56.76
N ALA A 143 -8.21 47.24 55.65
CA ALA A 143 -9.01 48.46 55.55
C ALA A 143 -10.22 48.42 56.50
N GLN A 144 -10.94 47.29 56.55
CA GLN A 144 -12.05 47.07 57.47
C GLN A 144 -11.60 47.15 58.94
N ARG A 145 -10.45 46.54 59.30
CA ARG A 145 -9.88 46.63 60.65
C ARG A 145 -9.56 48.08 61.03
N LYS A 146 -8.98 48.87 60.12
CA LYS A 146 -8.69 50.29 60.36
C LYS A 146 -9.98 51.11 60.52
N ALA A 147 -11.00 50.88 59.68
CA ALA A 147 -12.29 51.54 59.78
C ALA A 147 -13.03 51.21 61.10
N ASN A 148 -12.99 49.96 61.55
CA ASN A 148 -13.58 49.54 62.83
C ASN A 148 -12.85 50.17 64.04
N LYS A 149 -11.53 50.36 63.94
CA LYS A 149 -10.74 51.05 64.98
C LYS A 149 -11.07 52.55 65.04
N ALA A 150 -11.27 53.20 63.89
CA ALA A 150 -11.60 54.63 63.81
C ALA A 150 -13.01 54.96 64.32
N THR A 151 -13.96 54.04 64.19
CA THR A 151 -15.35 54.20 64.64
C THR A 151 -15.57 53.83 66.11
N GLY A 152 -14.52 53.51 66.87
CA GLY A 152 -14.61 53.19 68.29
C GLY A 152 -15.33 51.87 68.61
N LYS A 153 -15.67 51.05 67.60
CA LYS A 153 -16.17 49.68 67.77
C LYS A 153 -15.01 48.73 68.10
N THR A 154 -14.26 49.01 69.16
CA THR A 154 -13.48 47.96 69.83
C THR A 154 -14.47 47.08 70.55
N GLY A 155 -14.94 46.03 69.89
CA GLY A 155 -15.51 44.89 70.60
C GLY A 155 -14.46 44.42 71.60
N LEU A 156 -14.68 44.70 72.89
CA LEU A 156 -13.97 44.06 73.98
C LEU A 156 -13.87 42.56 73.65
N PRO A 157 -12.73 41.89 73.90
CA PRO A 157 -12.69 40.44 73.79
C PRO A 157 -13.69 39.88 74.79
N GLN A 158 -14.85 39.44 74.29
CA GLN A 158 -15.74 38.60 75.09
C GLN A 158 -14.89 37.41 75.54
N LYS A 159 -14.73 37.28 76.86
CA LYS A 159 -14.18 36.08 77.50
C LYS A 159 -14.88 34.89 76.87
N ARG A 160 -14.21 34.21 75.93
CA ARG A 160 -14.69 32.93 75.42
C ARG A 160 -14.65 31.98 76.60
N LYS A 161 -15.84 31.60 77.10
CA LYS A 161 -15.99 30.39 77.91
C LYS A 161 -15.24 29.28 77.18
N ARG A 162 -14.26 28.68 77.85
CA ARG A 162 -13.68 27.40 77.43
C ARG A 162 -14.83 26.40 77.39
N ILE A 163 -15.37 26.15 76.21
CA ILE A 163 -16.13 24.93 75.95
C ILE A 163 -15.04 23.92 75.57
N SER A 164 -14.70 23.07 76.52
CA SER A 164 -13.87 21.90 76.30
C SER A 164 -14.66 20.91 75.45
N ASN A 165 -14.56 21.03 74.13
CA ASN A 165 -14.78 19.88 73.26
C ASN A 165 -13.42 19.25 73.02
N SER A 166 -13.12 18.30 73.88
CA SER A 166 -12.25 17.17 73.58
C SER A 166 -12.75 16.54 72.28
N ASP A 167 -12.06 16.82 71.17
CA ASP A 167 -12.08 15.93 70.03
C ASP A 167 -10.65 15.58 69.67
N SER A 168 -10.40 14.30 69.84
CA SER A 168 -9.11 13.65 69.76
C SER A 168 -8.55 13.71 68.35
N LYS A 169 -7.28 14.10 68.29
CA LYS A 169 -6.25 13.70 67.33
C LYS A 169 -6.66 12.66 66.30
N ASP A 170 -6.58 13.07 65.04
CA ASP A 170 -5.66 12.52 64.04
C ASP A 170 -5.04 11.15 64.38
N LYS A 171 -5.42 10.13 63.61
CA LYS A 171 -4.50 9.37 62.76
C LYS A 171 -5.28 8.58 61.71
N GLU A 172 -5.35 9.08 60.49
CA GLU A 172 -5.38 8.18 59.33
C GLU A 172 -4.45 8.73 58.25
N ASN A 173 -3.30 8.05 58.12
CA ASN A 173 -2.31 8.30 57.10
C ASN A 173 -2.88 7.88 55.74
N GLY A 174 -3.56 8.79 55.04
CA GLY A 174 -3.89 8.65 53.62
C GLY A 174 -2.71 9.02 52.73
N ARG A 175 -1.59 8.29 52.84
CA ARG A 175 -0.44 8.41 51.93
C ARG A 175 -0.76 7.62 50.65
N ALA A 176 -1.39 8.26 49.68
CA ALA A 176 -1.50 7.74 48.32
C ALA A 176 -0.17 7.98 47.58
N ASP A 177 0.86 7.21 47.96
CA ASP A 177 2.06 7.00 47.17
C ASP A 177 1.88 5.69 46.39
N GLY A 178 2.11 5.73 45.08
CA GLY A 178 2.31 4.52 44.28
C GLY A 178 1.10 4.07 43.48
N SER A 179 0.66 4.88 42.51
CA SER A 179 -0.03 4.31 41.35
C SER A 179 0.90 3.29 40.69
N ASP A 180 0.49 2.03 40.75
CA ASP A 180 1.12 0.91 40.08
C ASP A 180 1.56 1.28 38.67
N GLY A 181 2.84 1.02 38.41
CA GLY A 181 3.42 1.14 37.10
C GLY A 181 2.71 0.22 36.12
N VAL A 182 1.93 0.82 35.24
CA VAL A 182 1.56 0.20 33.96
C VAL A 182 2.84 0.11 33.13
N SER A 183 3.59 -0.96 33.36
CA SER A 183 4.74 -1.36 32.54
C SER A 183 4.25 -2.11 31.30
N VAL A 184 3.68 -1.38 30.35
CA VAL A 184 3.52 -1.93 29.00
C VAL A 184 4.82 -1.68 28.26
N SER A 185 5.74 -2.63 28.37
CA SER A 185 6.82 -2.79 27.39
C SER A 185 6.38 -3.75 26.28
N PRO A 186 6.66 -3.42 25.01
CA PRO A 186 6.19 -4.18 23.85
C PRO A 186 7.17 -5.30 23.46
N SER A 187 6.74 -6.13 22.50
CA SER A 187 7.58 -6.82 21.51
C SER A 187 7.89 -8.31 21.77
N LYS A 188 7.20 -9.18 21.02
CA LYS A 188 7.75 -10.10 19.99
C LYS A 188 6.84 -11.34 19.83
N ARG A 189 6.20 -11.46 18.67
CA ARG A 189 6.06 -12.77 17.98
C ARG A 189 7.32 -12.94 17.11
N PRO A 190 7.68 -14.13 16.58
CA PRO A 190 6.95 -15.40 16.52
C PRO A 190 7.81 -16.62 16.94
N HIS A 191 7.20 -17.82 17.08
CA HIS A 191 7.87 -19.06 16.65
C HIS A 191 6.82 -20.09 16.24
N THR A 192 6.99 -20.56 15.01
CA THR A 192 6.38 -21.72 14.37
C THR A 192 6.98 -23.01 14.93
N LEU A 193 6.15 -24.03 15.12
CA LEU A 193 6.41 -25.43 14.79
C LEU A 193 5.11 -26.04 14.24
#